data_AF-A0A9D2A8D5-F1
#
_entry.id   AF-A0A9D2A8D5-F1
#
_cell.length_a   1.000
_cell.length_b   1.000
_cell.length_c   1.000
_cell.angle_alpha   90.00
_cell.angle_beta   90.00
_cell.angle_gamma   90.00
#
_symmetry.space_group_name_H-M   'P 1'
#
loop_
_entity.id
_entity.type
_entity.pdbx_description
1 polymer ?
#
loop_
_entity_poly.entity_id
_entity_poly.type
_entity_poly.pdbx_seq_one_letter_code
_entity_poly.pdbx_strand_id
1 'polypeptide(L)'
;MAGITRTPRAKWIEAGLSALTTGGPRAVRIEALAQDLGVSKGGFYGFFPNRDALLQEMLDTWERESIDDVLDAVSDEEDPRARAHRLGMLTFAEERLPLEFAVRAWAQHDESVTTRLRRVDSRRMDALREVISSFCDDPQEVEARCLLAF
;
A
#
# COMPACT_ATOMS: atom_id res chain seq x y z
N MET A 1 31.97 -4.45 -23.29
CA MET A 1 31.69 -4.59 -21.84
C MET A 1 30.23 -4.28 -21.59
N ALA A 2 29.41 -5.30 -21.32
CA ALA A 2 28.02 -5.09 -20.92
C ALA A 2 28.01 -4.33 -19.58
N GLY A 3 27.36 -3.16 -19.54
CA GLY A 3 27.22 -2.38 -18.32
C GLY A 3 26.52 -3.22 -17.26
N ILE A 4 27.04 -3.19 -16.03
CA ILE A 4 26.43 -3.84 -14.87
C ILE A 4 24.97 -3.38 -14.82
N THR A 5 24.03 -4.29 -15.07
CA THR A 5 22.61 -3.99 -14.94
C THR A 5 22.34 -3.72 -13.47
N ARG A 6 22.20 -2.43 -13.12
CA ARG A 6 21.87 -2.02 -11.75
C ARG A 6 20.52 -2.62 -11.39
N THR A 7 20.41 -3.20 -10.19
CA THR A 7 19.13 -3.62 -9.60
C THR A 7 18.15 -2.45 -9.65
N PRO A 8 17.00 -2.58 -10.32
CA PRO A 8 16.07 -1.47 -10.49
C PRO A 8 15.57 -0.93 -9.15
N ARG A 9 15.23 0.36 -9.12
CA ARG A 9 14.62 1.04 -7.95
C ARG A 9 13.45 0.23 -7.35
N ALA A 10 12.56 -0.29 -8.20
CA ALA A 10 11.41 -1.08 -7.77
C ALA A 10 11.79 -2.33 -6.97
N LYS A 11 12.90 -3.01 -7.30
CA LYS A 11 13.35 -4.21 -6.56
C LYS A 11 13.78 -3.90 -5.13
N TRP A 12 14.33 -2.71 -4.88
CA TRP A 12 14.64 -2.26 -3.52
C TRP A 12 13.38 -1.97 -2.71
N ILE A 13 12.37 -1.39 -3.35
CA ILE A 13 11.07 -1.11 -2.73
C ILE A 13 10.36 -2.42 -2.40
N GLU A 14 10.25 -3.36 -3.35
CA GLU A 14 9.67 -4.69 -3.16
C GLU A 14 10.35 -5.44 -2.00
N ALA A 15 11.69 -5.48 -1.98
CA ALA A 15 12.43 -6.10 -0.88
C ALA A 15 12.21 -5.39 0.45
N GLY A 16 12.11 -4.05 0.45
CA GLY A 16 11.80 -3.26 1.63
C GLY A 16 10.40 -3.55 2.19
N LEU A 17 9.39 -3.65 1.34
CA LEU A 17 8.02 -4.00 1.73
C LEU A 17 7.96 -5.42 2.32
N SER A 18 8.68 -6.38 1.71
CA SER A 18 8.81 -7.74 2.26
C SER A 18 9.51 -7.77 3.63
N ALA A 19 10.56 -6.98 3.81
CA ALA A 19 11.21 -6.85 5.11
C ALA A 19 10.29 -6.19 6.16
N LEU A 20 9.48 -5.22 5.74
CA LEU A 20 8.49 -4.54 6.59
C LEU A 20 7.44 -5.52 7.13
N THR A 21 6.91 -6.42 6.29
CA THR A 21 5.94 -7.44 6.75
C THR A 21 6.54 -8.44 7.73
N THR A 22 7.85 -8.71 7.64
CA THR A 22 8.53 -9.69 8.48
C THR A 22 8.89 -9.14 9.86
N GLY A 23 9.33 -7.88 9.95
CA GLY A 23 9.90 -7.35 11.20
C GLY A 23 9.70 -5.86 11.43
N GLY A 24 8.74 -5.25 10.74
CA GLY A 24 8.44 -3.83 10.87
C GLY A 24 9.54 -2.95 10.27
N PRO A 25 9.47 -1.63 10.50
CA PRO A 25 10.40 -0.68 9.86
C PRO A 25 11.86 -0.96 10.20
N ARG A 26 12.16 -1.46 11.41
CA ARG A 26 13.54 -1.77 11.83
C ARG A 26 14.19 -2.91 11.05
N ALA A 27 13.41 -3.80 10.45
CA ALA A 27 13.91 -4.88 9.60
C ALA A 27 14.41 -4.38 8.23
N VAL A 28 13.92 -3.21 7.79
CA VAL A 28 14.31 -2.56 6.54
C VAL A 28 15.72 -1.96 6.70
N ARG A 29 16.75 -2.79 6.52
CA ARG A 29 18.17 -2.39 6.64
C ARG A 29 18.86 -2.52 5.29
N ILE A 30 19.57 -1.47 4.86
CA ILE A 30 20.20 -1.40 3.54
C ILE A 30 21.11 -2.61 3.30
N GLU A 31 21.94 -2.98 4.26
CA GLU A 31 22.85 -4.13 4.15
C GLU A 31 22.10 -5.46 4.02
N ALA A 32 21.01 -5.64 4.77
CA ALA A 32 20.20 -6.86 4.69
C ALA A 32 19.50 -6.96 3.33
N LEU A 33 18.88 -5.87 2.88
CA LEU A 33 18.24 -5.82 1.56
C LEU A 33 19.23 -6.07 0.42
N ALA A 34 20.45 -5.51 0.52
CA ALA A 34 21.49 -5.74 -0.48
C ALA A 34 21.90 -7.22 -0.54
N GLN A 35 22.05 -7.84 0.64
CA GLN A 35 22.35 -9.27 0.76
C GLN A 35 21.23 -10.13 0.16
N ASP A 36 19.97 -9.85 0.49
CA ASP A 36 18.81 -10.61 0.00
C ASP A 36 18.65 -10.46 -1.52
N LEU A 37 18.97 -9.29 -2.07
CA LEU A 37 18.97 -9.02 -3.51
C LEU A 37 20.23 -9.53 -4.23
N GLY A 38 21.23 -10.05 -3.51
CA GLY A 38 22.49 -10.54 -4.09
C GLY A 38 23.36 -9.45 -4.72
N VAL A 39 23.26 -8.20 -4.25
CA VAL A 39 23.97 -7.04 -4.81
C VAL A 39 24.74 -6.25 -3.76
N SER A 40 25.59 -5.32 -4.21
CA SER A 40 26.27 -4.41 -3.29
C SER A 40 25.36 -3.26 -2.85
N LYS A 41 25.58 -2.76 -1.63
CA LYS A 41 24.91 -1.54 -1.15
C LYS A 41 25.20 -0.29 -1.99
N GLY A 42 26.26 -0.31 -2.82
CA GLY A 42 26.56 0.79 -3.74
C GLY A 42 25.45 1.01 -4.78
N GLY A 43 24.74 -0.05 -5.18
CA GLY A 43 23.59 0.06 -6.10
C GLY A 43 22.41 0.82 -5.48
N PHE A 44 22.20 0.68 -4.17
CA PHE A 44 21.15 1.38 -3.43
C PHE A 44 21.32 2.90 -3.49
N TYR A 45 22.53 3.39 -3.22
CA TYR A 45 22.82 4.83 -3.17
C TYR A 45 22.73 5.54 -4.54
N GLY A 46 22.63 4.79 -5.64
CA GLY A 46 22.31 5.35 -6.95
C GLY A 46 20.84 5.79 -7.08
N PHE A 47 19.96 5.28 -6.22
CA PHE A 47 18.52 5.58 -6.24
C PHE A 47 18.06 6.31 -4.98
N PHE A 48 18.58 5.92 -3.82
CA PHE A 48 18.12 6.43 -2.52
C PHE A 48 19.29 7.06 -1.76
N PRO A 49 19.17 8.30 -1.30
CA PRO A 49 20.23 8.94 -0.51
C PRO A 49 20.44 8.26 0.85
N ASN A 50 19.38 7.69 1.43
CA ASN A 50 19.40 7.04 2.73
C ASN A 50 18.21 6.07 2.90
N ARG A 51 18.18 5.37 4.04
CA ARG A 51 17.10 4.44 4.40
C ARG A 51 15.73 5.12 4.50
N ASP A 52 15.68 6.35 5.00
CA ASP A 52 14.41 7.04 5.20
C ASP A 52 13.77 7.41 3.86
N ALA A 53 14.55 7.74 2.84
CA ALA A 53 14.06 7.90 1.47
C ALA A 53 13.43 6.62 0.91
N LEU A 54 14.04 5.46 1.16
CA LEU A 54 13.44 4.17 0.80
C LEU A 54 12.11 3.96 1.54
N LEU A 55 12.07 4.22 2.85
CA LEU A 55 10.86 4.08 3.66
C LEU A 55 9.71 4.97 3.18
N GLN A 56 10.00 6.21 2.80
CA GLN A 56 8.98 7.10 2.22
C GLN A 56 8.43 6.55 0.92
N GLU A 57 9.29 6.08 0.02
CA GLU A 57 8.85 5.52 -1.26
C GLU A 57 8.12 4.17 -1.13
N MET A 58 8.48 3.37 -0.12
CA MET A 58 7.72 2.17 0.24
C MET A 58 6.30 2.54 0.66
N LEU A 59 6.14 3.55 1.50
CA LEU A 59 4.82 4.02 1.90
C LEU A 59 4.06 4.66 0.72
N ASP A 60 4.74 5.34 -0.21
CA ASP A 60 4.15 5.85 -1.46
C ASP A 60 3.63 4.71 -2.34
N THR A 61 4.39 3.63 -2.41
CA THR A 61 4.01 2.43 -3.16
C THR A 61 2.83 1.74 -2.51
N TRP A 62 2.86 1.52 -1.19
CA TRP A 62 1.74 0.96 -0.45
C TRP A 62 0.47 1.81 -0.62
N GLU A 63 0.56 3.14 -0.53
CA GLU A 63 -0.59 4.01 -0.65
C GLU A 63 -1.21 3.99 -2.05
N ARG A 64 -0.38 4.03 -3.11
CA ARG A 64 -0.85 3.91 -4.50
C ARG A 64 -1.52 2.56 -4.72
N GLU A 65 -0.86 1.47 -4.32
CA GLU A 65 -1.40 0.12 -4.46
C GLU A 65 -2.71 -0.06 -3.68
N SER A 66 -2.81 0.57 -2.52
CA SER A 66 -3.95 0.50 -1.61
C SER A 66 -5.20 1.23 -2.09
N ILE A 67 -5.04 2.16 -3.02
CA ILE A 67 -6.10 3.07 -3.43
C ILE A 67 -6.20 3.11 -4.94
N ASP A 68 -5.20 3.69 -5.61
CA ASP A 68 -5.28 3.99 -7.03
C ASP A 68 -5.38 2.68 -7.84
N ASP A 69 -4.51 1.70 -7.57
CA ASP A 69 -4.54 0.41 -8.27
C ASP A 69 -5.83 -0.37 -7.99
N VAL A 70 -6.40 -0.23 -6.79
CA VAL A 70 -7.68 -0.88 -6.43
C VAL A 70 -8.86 -0.21 -7.17
N LEU A 71 -8.87 1.12 -7.25
CA LEU A 71 -9.91 1.88 -7.94
C LEU A 71 -9.86 1.63 -9.45
N ASP A 72 -8.66 1.60 -10.02
CA ASP A 72 -8.43 1.26 -11.43
C ASP A 72 -8.89 -0.16 -11.73
N ALA A 73 -8.64 -1.13 -10.83
CA ALA A 73 -9.07 -2.51 -11.03
C ALA A 73 -10.61 -2.71 -11.04
N VAL A 74 -11.38 -1.72 -10.58
CA VAL A 74 -12.85 -1.75 -10.57
C VAL A 74 -13.48 -0.70 -11.48
N SER A 75 -12.69 0.03 -12.29
CA SER A 75 -13.18 1.12 -13.14
C SER A 75 -14.15 0.64 -14.22
N ASP A 76 -13.92 -0.55 -14.75
CA ASP A 76 -14.66 -1.13 -15.87
C ASP A 76 -15.91 -1.91 -15.41
N GLU A 77 -16.19 -1.95 -14.10
CA GLU A 77 -17.39 -2.59 -13.56
C GLU A 77 -18.59 -1.62 -13.63
N GLU A 78 -19.52 -1.93 -14.52
CA GLU A 78 -20.69 -1.09 -14.79
C GLU A 78 -21.80 -1.25 -13.73
N ASP A 79 -21.93 -2.41 -13.09
CA ASP A 79 -22.90 -2.59 -12.01
C ASP A 79 -22.35 -2.00 -10.70
N PRO A 80 -22.98 -0.93 -10.14
CA PRO A 80 -22.51 -0.32 -8.91
C PRO A 80 -22.46 -1.29 -7.72
N ARG A 81 -23.33 -2.30 -7.67
CA ARG A 81 -23.35 -3.28 -6.58
C ARG A 81 -22.15 -4.22 -6.68
N ALA A 82 -21.89 -4.75 -7.88
CA ALA A 82 -20.69 -5.54 -8.16
C ALA A 82 -19.41 -4.74 -7.92
N ARG A 83 -19.39 -3.45 -8.31
CA ARG A 83 -18.26 -2.55 -8.10
C ARG A 83 -17.97 -2.34 -6.61
N ALA A 84 -18.98 -2.06 -5.79
CA ALA A 84 -18.80 -1.89 -4.34
C ALA A 84 -18.28 -3.17 -3.68
N HIS A 85 -18.83 -4.32 -4.05
CA HIS A 85 -18.38 -5.62 -3.53
C HIS A 85 -16.92 -5.91 -3.93
N ARG A 86 -16.55 -5.67 -5.19
CA ARG A 86 -15.20 -5.88 -5.69
C ARG A 86 -14.19 -4.91 -5.05
N LEU A 87 -14.59 -3.66 -4.79
CA LEU A 87 -13.77 -2.67 -4.09
C LEU A 87 -13.40 -3.14 -2.68
N GLY A 88 -14.36 -3.63 -1.91
CA GLY A 88 -14.10 -4.22 -0.58
C GLY A 88 -13.20 -5.46 -0.67
N MET A 89 -13.51 -6.41 -1.55
CA MET A 89 -12.72 -7.61 -1.79
C MET A 89 -11.24 -7.32 -2.10
N LEU A 90 -10.96 -6.36 -2.99
CA LEU A 90 -9.59 -6.03 -3.39
C LEU A 90 -8.84 -5.25 -2.32
N THR A 91 -9.54 -4.44 -1.53
CA THR A 91 -8.95 -3.66 -0.44
C THR A 91 -8.43 -4.58 0.67
N PHE A 92 -9.15 -5.67 0.97
CA PHE A 92 -8.81 -6.62 2.04
C PHE A 92 -8.38 -7.99 1.53
N ALA A 93 -7.84 -8.06 0.31
CA ALA A 93 -7.35 -9.30 -0.28
C ALA A 93 -6.24 -9.92 0.61
N GLU A 94 -6.27 -11.25 0.77
CA GLU A 94 -5.41 -11.97 1.73
C GLU A 94 -3.93 -11.69 1.52
N GLU A 95 -3.49 -11.53 0.26
CA GLU A 95 -2.11 -11.24 -0.11
C GLU A 95 -1.64 -9.84 0.33
N ARG A 96 -2.57 -8.90 0.57
CA ARG A 96 -2.29 -7.51 0.98
C ARG A 96 -2.29 -7.34 2.50
N LEU A 97 -3.04 -8.19 3.22
CA LEU A 97 -3.21 -8.09 4.67
C LEU A 97 -1.90 -8.04 5.47
N PRO A 98 -0.85 -8.84 5.16
CA PRO A 98 0.42 -8.75 5.89
C PRO A 98 1.04 -7.36 5.82
N LEU A 99 0.97 -6.68 4.68
CA LEU A 99 1.51 -5.34 4.51
C LEU A 99 0.63 -4.30 5.21
N GLU A 100 -0.69 -4.40 5.10
CA GLU A 100 -1.63 -3.55 5.83
C GLU A 100 -1.37 -3.60 7.35
N PHE A 101 -1.24 -4.80 7.91
CA PHE A 101 -0.96 -4.96 9.34
C PHE A 101 0.41 -4.38 9.73
N ALA A 102 1.43 -4.55 8.90
CA ALA A 102 2.75 -4.00 9.17
C ALA A 102 2.75 -2.46 9.15
N VAL A 103 2.03 -1.83 8.21
CA VAL A 103 1.87 -0.37 8.16
C VAL A 103 1.05 0.13 9.35
N ARG A 104 -0.05 -0.53 9.73
CA ARG A 104 -0.84 -0.19 10.91
C ARG A 104 -0.04 -0.31 12.20
N ALA A 105 0.78 -1.36 12.34
CA ALA A 105 1.68 -1.52 13.48
C ALA A 105 2.76 -0.43 13.52
N TRP A 106 3.30 -0.03 12.37
CA TRP A 106 4.24 1.10 12.29
C TRP A 106 3.56 2.42 12.70
N ALA A 107 2.35 2.68 12.21
CA ALA A 107 1.59 3.89 12.53
C ALA A 107 1.40 4.10 14.04
N GLN A 108 1.26 3.04 14.85
CA GLN A 108 1.14 3.14 16.31
C GLN A 108 2.30 3.87 17.01
N HIS A 109 3.44 3.99 16.33
CA HIS A 109 4.65 4.61 16.88
C HIS A 109 5.20 5.75 16.02
N ASP A 110 4.52 6.10 14.93
CA ASP A 110 4.97 7.10 13.96
C ASP A 110 3.79 7.95 13.45
N GLU A 111 3.77 9.22 13.86
CA GLU A 111 2.70 10.16 13.52
C GLU A 111 2.63 10.46 12.01
N SER A 112 3.79 10.42 11.32
CA SER A 112 3.83 10.64 9.88
C SER A 112 3.13 9.51 9.14
N VAL A 113 3.32 8.26 9.60
CA VAL A 113 2.65 7.09 9.04
C VAL A 113 1.19 7.05 9.45
N THR A 114 0.84 7.46 10.68
CA THR A 114 -0.56 7.63 11.11
C THR A 114 -1.33 8.57 10.18
N THR A 115 -0.70 9.70 9.79
CA THR A 115 -1.32 10.66 8.88
C THR A 115 -1.60 10.03 7.51
N ARG A 116 -0.65 9.25 6.98
CA ARG A 116 -0.83 8.54 5.70
C ARG A 116 -1.91 7.46 5.80
N LEU A 117 -1.90 6.67 6.86
CA LEU A 117 -2.90 5.64 7.11
C LEU A 117 -4.31 6.22 7.14
N ARG A 118 -4.51 7.32 7.88
CA ARG A 118 -5.80 8.02 7.89
C ARG A 118 -6.23 8.50 6.50
N ARG A 119 -5.30 9.01 5.70
CA ARG A 119 -5.59 9.43 4.32
C ARG A 119 -6.04 8.26 3.45
N VAL A 120 -5.39 7.10 3.58
CA VAL A 120 -5.77 5.88 2.86
C VAL A 120 -7.14 5.38 3.30
N ASP A 121 -7.37 5.27 4.61
CA ASP A 121 -8.64 4.81 5.17
C ASP A 121 -9.80 5.75 4.77
N SER A 122 -9.59 7.08 4.81
CA SER A 122 -10.58 8.05 4.33
C SER A 122 -10.88 7.89 2.84
N ARG A 123 -9.86 7.78 1.97
CA ARG A 123 -10.07 7.62 0.53
C ARG A 123 -10.82 6.33 0.19
N ARG A 124 -10.55 5.23 0.91
CA ARG A 124 -11.28 3.95 0.77
C ARG A 124 -12.76 4.11 1.14
N MET A 125 -13.03 4.75 2.28
CA MET A 125 -14.40 5.03 2.72
C MET A 125 -15.14 5.95 1.75
N ASP A 126 -14.48 6.99 1.23
CA ASP A 126 -15.09 7.92 0.28
C ASP A 126 -15.44 7.23 -1.04
N ALA A 127 -14.58 6.34 -1.54
CA ALA A 127 -14.87 5.54 -2.73
C ALA A 127 -16.06 4.59 -2.50
N LEU A 128 -16.15 3.93 -1.34
CA LEU A 128 -17.30 3.09 -1.00
C LEU A 128 -18.59 3.92 -0.92
N ARG A 129 -18.56 5.10 -0.28
CA ARG A 129 -19.71 6.02 -0.19
C ARG A 129 -20.17 6.44 -1.57
N GLU A 130 -19.26 6.84 -2.44
CA GLU A 130 -19.58 7.27 -3.81
C GLU A 130 -20.32 6.17 -4.57
N VAL A 131 -19.79 4.95 -4.56
CA VAL A 131 -20.39 3.83 -5.28
C VAL A 131 -21.72 3.43 -4.65
N ILE A 132 -21.81 3.30 -3.32
CA ILE A 132 -23.02 2.84 -2.63
C ILE A 132 -24.16 3.86 -2.73
N SER A 133 -23.84 5.16 -2.67
CA SER A 133 -24.85 6.23 -2.81
C SER A 133 -25.50 6.28 -4.19
N SER A 134 -24.89 5.66 -5.22
CA SER A 134 -25.50 5.59 -6.55
C SER A 134 -26.70 4.63 -6.64
N PHE A 135 -26.90 3.77 -5.65
CA PHE A 135 -28.00 2.79 -5.60
C PHE A 135 -28.67 2.66 -4.22
N CYS A 136 -28.34 3.54 -3.28
CA CYS A 136 -28.87 3.56 -1.92
C CYS A 136 -29.05 5.00 -1.45
N ASP A 137 -30.31 5.41 -1.25
CA ASP A 137 -30.65 6.81 -0.93
C ASP A 137 -30.61 7.13 0.57
N ASP A 138 -30.67 6.11 1.45
CA ASP A 138 -30.62 6.29 2.90
C ASP A 138 -29.16 6.48 3.36
N PRO A 139 -28.77 7.66 3.87
CA PRO A 139 -27.40 7.93 4.30
C PRO A 139 -26.94 7.03 5.46
N GLN A 140 -27.85 6.59 6.34
CA GLN A 140 -27.50 5.68 7.43
C GLN A 140 -27.18 4.29 6.90
N GLU A 141 -27.93 3.84 5.90
CA GLU A 141 -27.68 2.56 5.24
C GLU A 141 -26.40 2.59 4.40
N VAL A 142 -26.10 3.71 3.74
CA VAL A 142 -24.82 3.92 3.03
C VAL A 142 -23.66 3.76 4.01
N GLU A 143 -23.65 4.48 5.14
CA GLU A 143 -22.56 4.39 6.11
C GLU A 143 -22.45 3.00 6.74
N ALA A 144 -23.57 2.37 7.09
CA ALA A 144 -23.56 1.02 7.63
C ALA A 144 -22.94 0.01 6.66
N ARG A 145 -23.27 0.11 5.36
CA ARG A 145 -22.68 -0.74 4.32
C ARG A 145 -21.20 -0.45 4.09
N CYS A 146 -20.78 0.82 4.13
CA CYS A 146 -19.36 1.17 4.04
C CYS A 146 -18.56 0.55 5.19
N LEU A 147 -19.07 0.63 6.42
CA LEU A 147 -18.43 0.05 7.61
C LEU A 147 -18.40 -1.47 7.62
N LEU A 148 -19.32 -2.16 6.93
CA LEU A 148 -19.30 -3.62 6.80
C LEU A 148 -18.35 -4.10 5.70
N ALA A 149 -18.12 -3.25 4.69
CA ALA A 149 -17.18 -3.53 3.60
C ALA A 149 -15.72 -3.18 3.96
N PHE A 150 -15.52 -2.46 5.07
CA PHE A 150 -14.23 -1.99 5.60
C PHE A 150 -13.82 -2.73 6.87
#